data_AF-A0A2E5PQQ1-F1
#
_entry.id   AF-A0A2E5PQQ1-F1
#
_cell.length_a   1.000
_cell.length_b   1.000
_cell.length_c   1.000
_cell.angle_alpha   90.00
_cell.angle_beta   90.00
_cell.angle_gamma   90.00
#
_symmetry.space_group_name_H-M   'P 1'
#
loop_
_entity.id
_entity.type
_entity.pdbx_description
1 polymer ?
#
loop_
_entity_poly.entity_id
_entity_poly.type
_entity_poly.pdbx_seq_one_letter_code
_entity_poly.pdbx_strand_id
1 'polypeptide(L)'
;MELLFSAWLNAKEIKPPENECAQALNQLSEFRAEAIYGSPLENAWHPSAFYKLIHRMRLLQVIEREFRDKAEDWVFEFVEFKGGRTVAFVGNRIHHESACKGPNAFFVLKKD
;
A
#
# COMPACT_ATOMS: atom_id res chain seq x y z
N MET A 1 9.76 -7.48 21.71
CA MET A 1 9.48 -6.58 20.57
C MET A 1 9.64 -7.31 19.23
N GLU A 2 10.65 -8.16 19.06
CA GLU A 2 10.88 -8.98 17.84
C GLU A 2 9.77 -9.98 17.52
N LEU A 3 9.14 -10.59 18.54
CA LEU A 3 8.07 -11.59 18.36
C LEU A 3 6.77 -11.02 17.76
N LEU A 4 6.48 -9.74 18.00
CA LEU A 4 5.30 -9.07 17.42
C LEU A 4 5.53 -8.71 15.94
N PHE A 5 6.77 -8.33 15.60
CA PHE A 5 7.17 -8.03 14.22
C PHE A 5 7.14 -9.28 13.34
N SER A 6 7.64 -10.40 13.86
CA SER A 6 7.65 -11.69 13.16
C SER A 6 6.25 -12.31 13.04
N ALA A 7 5.36 -12.14 14.03
CA ALA A 7 3.96 -12.55 13.91
C ALA A 7 3.17 -11.69 12.90
N TRP A 8 3.48 -10.39 12.78
CA TRP A 8 2.93 -9.51 11.73
C TRP A 8 3.37 -9.94 10.32
N LEU A 9 4.62 -10.36 10.16
CA LEU A 9 5.15 -10.87 8.89
C LEU A 9 4.59 -12.24 8.48
N ASN A 10 4.14 -13.05 9.45
CA ASN A 10 3.57 -14.39 9.22
C ASN A 10 2.04 -14.40 9.10
N ALA A 11 1.38 -13.24 9.13
CA ALA A 11 -0.02 -13.16 8.72
C ALA A 11 -0.11 -13.62 7.26
N LYS A 12 -0.90 -14.67 7.01
CA LYS A 12 -1.06 -15.27 5.67
C LYS A 12 -1.42 -14.17 4.68
N GLU A 13 -0.47 -13.81 3.83
CA GLU A 13 -0.60 -12.66 2.94
C GLU A 13 -1.78 -12.89 1.99
N ILE A 14 -2.70 -11.93 1.99
CA ILE A 14 -3.87 -12.01 1.14
C ILE A 14 -3.45 -11.55 -0.25
N LYS A 15 -3.64 -12.41 -1.25
CA LYS A 15 -3.33 -12.09 -2.64
C LYS A 15 -4.03 -10.78 -3.07
N PRO A 16 -3.37 -9.95 -3.87
CA PRO A 16 -3.95 -8.70 -4.33
C PRO A 16 -5.16 -9.02 -5.22
N PRO A 17 -6.26 -8.26 -5.09
CA PRO A 17 -7.43 -8.40 -5.95
C PRO A 17 -7.11 -7.86 -7.36
N GLU A 18 -7.90 -8.28 -8.35
CA GLU A 18 -7.87 -7.70 -9.70
C GLU A 18 -8.75 -6.44 -9.78
N ASN A 19 -8.47 -5.45 -8.92
CA ASN A 19 -9.19 -4.18 -8.95
C ASN A 19 -8.41 -3.07 -9.67
N GLU A 20 -9.10 -1.96 -9.94
CA GLU A 20 -8.56 -0.83 -10.72
C GLU A 20 -7.25 -0.29 -10.11
N CYS A 21 -7.10 -0.34 -8.78
CA CYS A 21 -5.91 0.17 -8.10
C CYS A 21 -4.71 -0.78 -8.16
N ALA A 22 -4.93 -2.09 -8.02
CA ALA A 22 -3.87 -3.07 -8.27
C ALA A 22 -3.45 -3.05 -9.75
N GLN A 23 -4.41 -2.91 -10.67
CA GLN A 23 -4.13 -2.78 -12.11
C GLN A 23 -3.33 -1.51 -12.43
N ALA A 24 -3.76 -0.35 -11.95
CA ALA A 24 -3.05 0.91 -12.16
C ALA A 24 -1.62 0.87 -11.61
N LEU A 25 -1.43 0.34 -10.40
CA LEU A 25 -0.10 0.15 -9.82
C LEU A 25 0.76 -0.77 -10.72
N ASN A 26 0.21 -1.91 -11.13
CA ASN A 26 0.89 -2.91 -11.96
C ASN A 26 1.18 -2.43 -13.38
N GLN A 27 0.46 -1.45 -13.90
CA GLN A 27 0.64 -0.96 -15.27
C GLN A 27 1.45 0.33 -15.34
N LEU A 28 1.23 1.25 -14.40
CA LEU A 28 1.69 2.64 -14.52
C LEU A 28 2.88 2.99 -13.61
N SER A 29 3.22 2.14 -12.64
CA SER A 29 4.38 2.37 -11.75
C SER A 29 5.54 1.41 -12.04
N GLU A 30 6.71 1.64 -11.46
CA GLU A 30 7.82 0.65 -11.47
C GLU A 30 7.58 -0.56 -10.56
N PHE A 31 6.44 -0.64 -9.87
CA PHE A 31 6.15 -1.65 -8.86
C PHE A 31 4.98 -2.55 -9.25
N ARG A 32 4.95 -3.76 -8.71
CA ARG A 32 3.82 -4.69 -8.81
C ARG A 32 3.27 -5.05 -7.44
N ALA A 33 1.96 -5.16 -7.32
CA ALA A 33 1.27 -5.64 -6.12
C ALA A 33 1.59 -7.12 -5.87
N GLU A 34 1.99 -7.44 -4.64
CA GLU A 34 2.29 -8.80 -4.19
C GLU A 34 1.23 -9.33 -3.22
N ALA A 35 0.73 -8.46 -2.33
CA ALA A 35 -0.28 -8.78 -1.32
C ALA A 35 -1.00 -7.52 -0.85
N ILE A 36 -2.17 -7.68 -0.23
CA ILE A 36 -2.88 -6.56 0.41
C ILE A 36 -2.13 -6.11 1.67
N TYR A 37 -1.93 -4.80 1.81
CA TYR A 37 -1.48 -4.18 3.05
C TYR A 37 -2.68 -3.63 3.84
N GLY A 38 -2.97 -4.24 4.99
CA GLY A 38 -4.05 -3.80 5.89
C GLY A 38 -5.16 -4.84 6.07
N SER A 39 -6.32 -4.38 6.54
CA SER A 39 -7.47 -5.24 6.84
C SER A 39 -8.34 -5.46 5.59
N PRO A 40 -8.98 -6.63 5.42
CA PRO A 40 -9.95 -6.86 4.35
C PRO A 40 -11.32 -6.19 4.59
N LEU A 41 -11.44 -5.33 5.62
CA LEU A 41 -12.66 -4.56 5.89
C LEU A 41 -12.71 -3.29 5.04
N GLU A 42 -13.87 -2.97 4.48
CA GLU A 42 -14.05 -1.86 3.52
C GLU A 42 -13.56 -0.50 4.04
N ASN A 43 -13.79 -0.20 5.32
CA ASN A 43 -13.36 1.05 5.94
C ASN A 43 -11.84 1.23 6.00
N ALA A 44 -11.07 0.13 5.92
CA ALA A 44 -9.62 0.18 5.89
C ALA A 44 -9.07 0.65 4.55
N TRP A 45 -9.90 0.66 3.49
CA TRP A 45 -9.52 1.02 2.12
C TRP A 45 -9.81 2.49 1.80
N HIS A 46 -10.29 3.25 2.77
CA HIS A 46 -10.53 4.66 2.57
C HIS A 46 -9.19 5.44 2.51
N PRO A 47 -8.98 6.39 1.58
CA PRO A 47 -7.75 7.19 1.52
C PRO A 47 -7.36 7.86 2.84
N SER A 48 -8.35 8.32 3.62
CA SER A 48 -8.11 8.88 4.96
C SER A 48 -7.55 7.86 5.97
N ALA A 49 -7.86 6.56 5.83
CA ALA A 49 -7.29 5.51 6.66
C ALA A 49 -5.78 5.36 6.40
N PHE A 50 -5.34 5.61 5.17
CA PHE A 50 -3.94 5.49 4.76
C PHE A 50 -3.06 6.55 5.38
N TYR A 51 -3.51 7.81 5.37
CA TYR A 51 -2.78 8.88 6.04
C TYR A 51 -2.62 8.60 7.54
N LYS A 52 -3.61 7.97 8.18
CA LYS A 52 -3.49 7.51 9.58
C LYS A 52 -2.46 6.40 9.72
N LEU A 53 -2.40 5.45 8.79
CA LEU A 53 -1.40 4.37 8.80
C LEU A 53 0.02 4.91 8.60
N ILE A 54 0.25 5.74 7.60
CA ILE A 54 1.57 6.38 7.35
C ILE A 54 1.98 7.21 8.57
N HIS A 55 1.06 7.99 9.14
CA HIS A 55 1.33 8.74 10.37
C HIS A 55 1.74 7.81 11.52
N ARG A 56 1.05 6.68 11.69
CA ARG A 56 1.41 5.68 12.71
C ARG A 56 2.78 5.07 12.45
N MET A 57 3.13 4.77 11.21
CA MET A 57 4.47 4.26 10.83
C MET A 57 5.58 5.26 11.17
N ARG A 58 5.35 6.56 10.92
CA ARG A 58 6.27 7.64 11.32
C ARG A 58 6.47 7.68 12.83
N LEU A 59 5.38 7.62 13.60
CA LEU A 59 5.45 7.60 15.07
C LEU A 59 6.22 6.38 15.61
N LEU A 60 6.10 5.24 14.94
CA LEU A 60 6.84 4.02 15.28
C LEU A 60 8.29 4.01 14.76
N GLN A 61 8.70 5.02 13.98
CA GLN A 61 10.04 5.17 13.40
C GLN A 61 10.50 3.98 12.56
N VAL A 62 9.55 3.27 11.93
CA VAL A 62 9.80 2.07 11.11
C VAL A 62 10.06 2.39 9.64
N ILE A 63 9.89 3.65 9.23
CA ILE A 63 10.09 4.10 7.85
C ILE A 63 11.58 4.32 7.60
N GLU A 64 12.08 3.73 6.53
CA GLU A 64 13.40 4.03 5.94
C GLU A 64 13.26 5.17 4.93
N ARG A 65 12.27 5.08 4.03
CA ARG A 65 12.06 6.06 2.95
C ARG A 65 10.58 6.21 2.63
N GLU A 66 10.18 7.44 2.31
CA GLU A 66 8.88 7.74 1.69
C GLU A 66 9.12 8.42 0.35
N PHE A 67 8.36 8.04 -0.67
CA PHE A 67 8.38 8.73 -1.96
C PHE A 67 7.03 8.62 -2.64
N ARG A 68 6.78 9.54 -3.56
CA ARG A 68 5.51 9.63 -4.29
C ARG A 68 5.78 9.58 -5.78
N ASP A 69 4.95 8.82 -6.49
CA ASP A 69 4.89 8.83 -7.94
C ASP A 69 3.48 9.20 -8.41
N LYS A 70 3.38 9.68 -9.65
CA LYS A 70 2.13 10.06 -10.30
C LYS A 70 2.19 9.72 -11.77
N ALA A 71 1.19 9.02 -12.25
CA ALA A 71 1.00 8.72 -13.66
C ALA A 71 -0.48 8.89 -14.01
N GLU A 72 -0.76 9.66 -15.06
CA GLU A 72 -2.14 10.00 -15.45
C GLU A 72 -2.93 10.58 -14.25
N ASP A 73 -4.12 10.01 -13.97
CA ASP A 73 -4.96 10.39 -12.84
C ASP A 73 -4.63 9.63 -11.55
N TRP A 74 -3.57 8.82 -11.55
CA TRP A 74 -3.19 7.98 -10.42
C TRP A 74 -2.08 8.58 -9.57
N VAL A 75 -2.16 8.33 -8.27
CA VAL A 75 -1.16 8.71 -7.28
C VAL A 75 -0.74 7.46 -6.53
N PHE A 76 0.57 7.27 -6.41
CA PHE A 76 1.18 6.16 -5.70
C PHE A 76 2.06 6.73 -4.59
N GLU A 77 1.71 6.46 -3.33
CA GLU A 77 2.52 6.81 -2.16
C GLU A 77 3.25 5.56 -1.70
N PHE A 78 4.58 5.58 -1.73
CA PHE A 78 5.41 4.45 -1.33
C PHE A 78 6.04 4.71 0.02
N VAL A 79 6.00 3.69 0.87
CA VAL A 79 6.68 3.65 2.16
C VAL A 79 7.55 2.41 2.20
N GLU A 80 8.85 2.61 2.25
CA GLU A 80 9.85 1.58 2.48
C GLU A 80 10.12 1.47 3.98
N PHE A 81 9.98 0.25 4.52
CA PHE A 81 10.28 -0.03 5.92
C PHE A 81 11.75 -0.34 6.12
N LYS A 82 12.25 0.00 7.31
CA LYS A 82 13.51 -0.54 7.84
C LYS A 82 13.42 -2.06 7.86
N GLY A 83 14.19 -2.72 7.01
CA GLY A 83 14.09 -4.18 6.74
C GLY A 83 13.64 -4.55 5.32
N GLY A 84 13.41 -3.56 4.44
CA GLY A 84 13.38 -3.74 2.99
C GLY A 84 12.02 -4.07 2.36
N ARG A 85 10.94 -4.15 3.14
CA ARG A 85 9.58 -4.26 2.57
C ARG A 85 9.07 -2.88 2.14
N THR A 86 8.40 -2.84 0.99
CA THR A 86 7.76 -1.61 0.50
C THR A 86 6.24 -1.80 0.46
N VAL A 87 5.52 -0.77 0.88
CA VAL A 87 4.06 -0.66 0.76
C VAL A 87 3.74 0.48 -0.21
N ALA A 88 2.81 0.25 -1.12
CA ALA A 88 2.23 1.27 -1.98
C ALA A 88 0.79 1.55 -1.55
N PHE A 89 0.45 2.81 -1.33
CA PHE A 89 -0.92 3.30 -1.21
C PHE A 89 -1.32 3.96 -2.53
N VAL A 90 -2.44 3.50 -3.10
CA VAL A 90 -2.91 3.88 -4.43
C VAL A 90 -4.15 4.75 -4.29
N GLY A 91 -4.16 5.87 -5.00
CA GLY A 91 -5.31 6.76 -5.10
C GLY A 91 -5.54 7.24 -6.53
N ASN A 92 -6.76 7.69 -6.80
CA ASN A 92 -7.13 8.31 -8.07
C ASN A 92 -7.59 9.75 -7.83
N ARG A 93 -7.14 10.70 -8.65
CA ARG A 93 -7.40 12.14 -8.48
C ARG A 93 -8.80 12.57 -8.90
N ILE A 94 -9.49 11.78 -9.73
CA ILE A 94 -10.84 12.06 -10.23
C ILE A 94 -11.87 11.32 -9.37
N HIS A 95 -11.63 10.03 -9.13
CA HIS A 95 -12.59 9.15 -8.47
C HIS A 95 -12.32 8.97 -6.96
N HIS A 96 -11.28 9.63 -6.42
CA HIS A 96 -10.90 9.70 -5.00
C HIS A 96 -11.07 8.37 -4.25
N GLU A 97 -12.24 8.17 -3.63
CA GLU A 97 -12.57 7.10 -2.69
C GLU A 97 -13.20 5.87 -3.37
N SER A 98 -13.84 6.04 -4.53
CA SER A 98 -14.58 4.97 -5.21
C SER A 98 -13.77 4.22 -6.28
N ALA A 99 -12.55 4.69 -6.59
CA ALA A 99 -11.76 4.17 -7.70
C ALA A 99 -11.43 2.67 -7.54
N CYS A 100 -11.04 2.25 -6.34
CA CYS A 100 -10.49 0.91 -6.16
C CYS A 100 -11.55 -0.18 -5.96
N LYS A 101 -12.81 0.19 -5.68
CA LYS A 101 -13.91 -0.73 -5.27
C LYS A 101 -13.39 -1.89 -4.42
N GLY A 102 -12.61 -1.59 -3.38
CA GLY A 102 -11.77 -2.60 -2.75
C GLY A 102 -10.47 -2.06 -2.17
N PRO A 103 -9.55 -2.97 -1.82
CA PRO A 103 -8.22 -2.65 -1.31
C PRO A 103 -7.43 -1.71 -2.22
N ASN A 104 -6.66 -0.83 -1.62
CA ASN A 104 -5.86 0.17 -2.32
C ASN A 104 -4.50 0.41 -1.67
N ALA A 105 -4.10 -0.47 -0.75
CA ALA A 105 -2.77 -0.52 -0.20
C ALA A 105 -2.23 -1.93 -0.39
N PHE A 106 -1.00 -2.01 -0.86
CA PHE A 106 -0.38 -3.27 -1.26
C PHE A 106 1.05 -3.35 -0.77
N PHE A 107 1.48 -4.52 -0.32
CA PHE A 107 2.90 -4.87 -0.38
C PHE A 107 3.31 -4.97 -1.84
N VAL A 108 4.50 -4.46 -2.16
CA VAL A 108 4.97 -4.36 -3.54
C VAL A 108 6.40 -4.85 -3.73
N LEU A 109 6.66 -5.30 -4.95
CA LEU A 109 8.00 -5.60 -5.44
C LEU A 109 8.31 -4.68 -6.61
N LYS A 110 9.58 -4.26 -6.73
CA LYS A 110 10.05 -3.55 -7.94
C LYS A 110 9.98 -4.51 -9.13
N LYS A 111 9.56 -4.02 -10.29
CA LYS A 111 9.61 -4.75 -11.55
C LYS A 111 11.06 -4.84 -12.03
N ASP A 112 11.37 -5.92 -12.72
CA ASP A 112 12.67 -6.14 -13.38
C ASP A 112 12.84 -5.21 -14.59
#